data_AF-A0A8T0IHR0-F1
#
_entry.id   AF-A0A8T0IHR0-F1
#
_cell.length_a   1.000
_cell.length_b   1.000
_cell.length_c   1.000
_cell.angle_alpha   90.00
_cell.angle_beta   90.00
_cell.angle_gamma   90.00
#
_symmetry.space_group_name_H-M   'P 1'
#
loop_
_entity.id
_entity.type
_entity.pdbx_description
1 polymer ?
#
loop_
_entity_poly.entity_id
_entity_poly.type
_entity_poly.pdbx_seq_one_letter_code
_entity_poly.pdbx_strand_id
1 'polypeptide(L)'
;MSNTTTRLDVGRLSEVLEMEREAPREFQPLPFHYVEIAKLLLDNAREDFENNYMVQSLLEDIKDVRWDKVEKGLKNLSGRTHAVKLKNISAMEVNRMRTFTVRALQSFFKHDNDDMMKQTPTDSDSQSTPSSSDRLPRRTLRPR
;
A
#
# COMPACT_ATOMS: atom_id res chain seq x y z
N MET A 1 -30.19 -1.17 5.89
CA MET A 1 -28.89 -1.17 5.19
C MET A 1 -28.92 -2.33 4.21
N SER A 2 -29.06 -2.01 2.94
CA SER A 2 -29.43 -2.94 1.87
C SER A 2 -28.30 -3.93 1.57
N ASN A 3 -28.58 -5.22 1.57
CA ASN A 3 -27.66 -6.35 1.30
C ASN A 3 -27.19 -6.42 -0.18
N THR A 4 -26.94 -5.29 -0.84
CA THR A 4 -26.73 -5.21 -2.30
C THR A 4 -25.27 -5.45 -2.72
N THR A 5 -24.34 -5.64 -1.78
CA THR A 5 -22.90 -5.54 -2.06
C THR A 5 -22.28 -6.77 -2.75
N THR A 6 -22.97 -7.90 -2.87
CA THR A 6 -22.36 -9.18 -3.34
C THR A 6 -23.00 -9.73 -4.61
N ARG A 7 -23.78 -8.94 -5.37
CA ARG A 7 -24.35 -9.44 -6.62
C ARG A 7 -23.32 -9.34 -7.75
N LEU A 8 -22.86 -10.50 -8.23
CA LEU A 8 -21.96 -10.63 -9.38
C LEU A 8 -22.79 -10.83 -10.66
N ASP A 9 -23.45 -9.78 -11.10
CA ASP A 9 -24.20 -9.77 -12.36
C ASP A 9 -23.60 -8.79 -13.37
N VAL A 10 -23.90 -9.02 -14.65
CA VAL A 10 -23.35 -8.25 -15.77
C VAL A 10 -23.68 -6.77 -15.66
N GLY A 11 -24.91 -6.42 -15.27
CA GLY A 11 -25.35 -5.02 -15.19
C GLY A 11 -24.58 -4.25 -14.13
N ARG A 12 -24.48 -4.84 -12.93
CA ARG A 12 -23.74 -4.23 -11.82
C ARG A 12 -22.24 -4.13 -12.12
N LEU A 13 -21.62 -5.17 -12.65
CA LEU A 13 -20.19 -5.16 -12.95
C LEU A 13 -19.84 -4.17 -14.07
N SER A 14 -20.72 -4.01 -15.07
CA SER A 14 -20.56 -2.99 -16.11
C SER A 14 -20.61 -1.57 -15.52
N GLU A 15 -21.59 -1.30 -14.66
CA GLU A 15 -21.69 0.00 -13.96
C GLU A 15 -20.43 0.27 -13.11
N VAL A 16 -19.96 -0.74 -12.36
CA VAL A 16 -18.74 -0.61 -11.57
C VAL A 16 -17.53 -0.31 -12.45
N LEU A 17 -17.37 -1.02 -13.58
CA LEU A 17 -16.25 -0.82 -14.49
C LEU A 17 -16.24 0.61 -15.06
N GLU A 18 -17.39 1.13 -15.47
CA GLU A 18 -17.51 2.49 -15.99
C GLU A 18 -17.19 3.52 -14.91
N MET A 19 -17.79 3.40 -13.72
CA MET A 19 -17.47 4.29 -12.59
C MET A 19 -16.00 4.20 -12.15
N GLU A 20 -15.38 3.02 -12.29
CA GLU A 20 -13.96 2.83 -12.02
C GLU A 20 -13.12 3.57 -13.08
N ARG A 21 -13.51 3.58 -14.35
CA ARG A 21 -12.81 4.35 -15.39
C ARG A 21 -12.97 5.87 -15.22
N GLU A 22 -14.15 6.33 -14.83
CA GLU A 22 -14.44 7.76 -14.64
C GLU A 22 -13.70 8.39 -13.45
N ALA A 23 -13.42 7.60 -12.40
CA ALA A 23 -12.80 8.09 -11.17
C ALA A 23 -11.31 7.65 -11.05
N PRO A 24 -10.35 8.32 -11.71
CA PRO A 24 -8.96 7.85 -11.80
C PRO A 24 -8.20 7.81 -10.46
N ARG A 25 -8.69 8.51 -9.43
CA ARG A 25 -8.04 8.61 -8.10
C ARG A 25 -8.75 7.83 -7.00
N GLU A 26 -9.90 7.25 -7.30
CA GLU A 26 -10.74 6.58 -6.31
C GLU A 26 -11.07 5.17 -6.80
N PHE A 27 -11.11 4.24 -5.85
CA PHE A 27 -11.54 2.87 -6.10
C PHE A 27 -13.03 2.76 -5.82
N GLN A 28 -13.78 2.20 -6.77
CA GLN A 28 -15.19 1.96 -6.54
C GLN A 28 -15.37 0.90 -5.44
N PRO A 29 -16.43 1.02 -4.61
CA PRO A 29 -16.65 0.10 -3.52
C PRO A 29 -17.02 -1.28 -4.04
N LEU A 30 -16.16 -2.24 -3.74
CA LEU A 30 -16.37 -3.68 -3.93
C LEU A 30 -16.07 -4.41 -2.60
N PRO A 31 -16.61 -5.62 -2.40
CA PRO A 31 -16.19 -6.47 -1.29
C PRO A 31 -14.66 -6.60 -1.25
N PHE A 32 -14.07 -6.57 -0.05
CA PHE A 32 -12.62 -6.58 0.12
C PHE A 32 -11.93 -7.80 -0.52
N HIS A 33 -12.66 -8.91 -0.67
CA HIS A 33 -12.20 -10.17 -1.27
C HIS A 33 -12.99 -10.54 -2.54
N TYR A 34 -13.46 -9.54 -3.31
CA TYR A 34 -14.32 -9.82 -4.46
C TYR A 34 -13.66 -10.74 -5.50
N VAL A 35 -12.33 -10.67 -5.66
CA VAL A 35 -11.58 -11.49 -6.62
C VAL A 35 -11.63 -12.97 -6.23
N GLU A 36 -11.35 -13.26 -4.96
CA GLU A 36 -11.33 -14.62 -4.44
C GLU A 36 -12.75 -15.21 -4.40
N ILE A 37 -13.73 -14.42 -3.96
CA ILE A 37 -15.14 -14.82 -3.92
C ILE A 37 -15.64 -15.11 -5.35
N ALA A 38 -15.38 -14.22 -6.29
CA ALA A 38 -15.83 -14.40 -7.67
C ALA A 38 -15.19 -15.63 -8.31
N LYS A 39 -13.90 -15.87 -8.07
CA LYS A 39 -13.23 -17.09 -8.52
C LYS A 39 -13.91 -18.34 -7.96
N LEU A 40 -14.11 -18.40 -6.64
CA LEU A 40 -14.74 -19.57 -6.00
C LEU A 40 -16.15 -19.83 -6.55
N LEU A 41 -16.93 -18.79 -6.78
CA LEU A 41 -18.27 -18.91 -7.35
C LEU A 41 -18.24 -19.36 -8.81
N LEU A 42 -17.38 -18.79 -9.64
CA LEU A 42 -17.26 -19.19 -11.06
C LEU A 42 -16.71 -20.61 -11.22
N ASP A 43 -15.89 -21.08 -10.27
CA ASP A 43 -15.32 -22.43 -10.26
C ASP A 43 -16.33 -23.50 -9.79
N ASN A 44 -17.22 -23.17 -8.85
CA ASN A 44 -18.07 -24.16 -8.16
C ASN A 44 -19.59 -24.00 -8.39
N ALA A 45 -20.04 -22.85 -8.90
CA ALA A 45 -21.46 -22.50 -9.05
C ALA A 45 -21.70 -21.78 -10.39
N ARG A 46 -21.06 -22.26 -11.46
CA ARG A 46 -21.03 -21.60 -12.77
C ARG A 46 -22.41 -21.52 -13.42
N GLU A 47 -23.23 -22.52 -13.17
CA GLU A 47 -24.61 -22.70 -13.62
C GLU A 47 -25.57 -21.66 -13.04
N ASP A 48 -25.24 -21.03 -11.90
CA ASP A 48 -26.05 -19.98 -11.29
C ASP A 48 -25.89 -18.61 -11.98
N PHE A 49 -24.96 -18.51 -12.94
CA PHE A 49 -24.72 -17.29 -13.71
C PHE A 49 -25.37 -17.37 -15.09
N GLU A 50 -26.25 -16.40 -15.39
CA GLU A 50 -26.87 -16.25 -16.72
C GLU A 50 -25.82 -16.10 -17.84
N ASN A 51 -24.73 -15.37 -17.58
CA ASN A 51 -23.63 -15.17 -18.52
C ASN A 51 -22.27 -15.16 -17.81
N ASN A 52 -21.81 -16.35 -17.42
CA ASN A 52 -20.54 -16.51 -16.69
C ASN A 52 -19.32 -15.96 -17.46
N TYR A 53 -19.28 -16.08 -18.79
CA TYR A 53 -18.18 -15.56 -19.61
C TYR A 53 -18.08 -14.04 -19.53
N MET A 54 -19.20 -13.34 -19.65
CA MET A 54 -19.23 -11.88 -19.55
C MET A 54 -18.88 -11.41 -18.14
N VAL A 55 -19.40 -12.10 -17.10
CA VAL A 55 -19.04 -11.82 -15.71
C VAL A 55 -17.53 -11.96 -15.50
N GLN A 56 -16.92 -13.03 -16.02
CA GLN A 56 -15.48 -13.24 -15.92
C GLN A 56 -14.69 -12.14 -16.64
N SER A 57 -15.09 -11.78 -17.87
CA SER A 57 -14.45 -10.70 -18.64
C SER A 57 -14.51 -9.37 -17.90
N LEU A 58 -15.68 -8.99 -17.36
CA LEU A 58 -15.84 -7.73 -16.62
C LEU A 58 -15.00 -7.71 -15.33
N LEU A 59 -14.90 -8.84 -14.62
CA LEU A 59 -14.05 -8.93 -13.44
C LEU A 59 -12.57 -8.77 -13.78
N GLU A 60 -12.12 -9.34 -14.91
CA GLU A 60 -10.76 -9.17 -15.42
C GLU A 60 -10.50 -7.69 -15.80
N ASP A 61 -11.41 -7.06 -16.53
CA ASP A 61 -11.31 -5.63 -16.89
C ASP A 61 -11.25 -4.73 -15.65
N ILE A 62 -12.10 -4.97 -14.65
CA ILE A 62 -12.09 -4.23 -13.38
C ILE A 62 -10.74 -4.38 -12.67
N LYS A 63 -10.21 -5.62 -12.60
CA LYS A 63 -8.90 -5.86 -11.98
C LYS A 63 -7.78 -5.11 -12.69
N ASP A 64 -7.82 -5.07 -14.01
CA ASP A 64 -6.78 -4.42 -14.81
C ASP A 64 -6.83 -2.89 -14.67
N VAL A 65 -8.02 -2.29 -14.73
CA VAL A 65 -8.21 -0.85 -14.46
C VAL A 65 -7.73 -0.49 -13.07
N ARG A 66 -8.07 -1.29 -12.06
CA ARG A 66 -7.68 -1.05 -10.66
C ARG A 66 -6.18 -1.22 -10.46
N TRP A 67 -5.56 -2.19 -11.12
CA TRP A 67 -4.12 -2.38 -11.07
C TRP A 67 -3.37 -1.21 -11.70
N ASP A 68 -3.81 -0.72 -12.85
CA ASP A 68 -3.24 0.47 -13.49
C ASP A 68 -3.33 1.71 -12.57
N LYS A 69 -4.45 1.88 -11.85
CA LYS A 69 -4.56 2.93 -10.81
C LYS A 69 -3.57 2.75 -9.67
N VAL A 70 -3.37 1.52 -9.18
CA VAL A 70 -2.38 1.23 -8.14
C VAL A 70 -0.98 1.62 -8.63
N GLU A 71 -0.60 1.23 -9.84
CA GLU A 71 0.70 1.58 -10.42
C GLU A 71 0.89 3.10 -10.56
N LYS A 72 -0.13 3.79 -11.08
CA LYS A 72 -0.12 5.27 -11.17
C LYS A 72 -0.01 5.92 -9.79
N GLY A 73 -0.71 5.39 -8.79
CA GLY A 73 -0.63 5.85 -7.41
C GLY A 73 0.77 5.67 -6.81
N LEU A 74 1.40 4.52 -7.06
CA LEU A 74 2.76 4.22 -6.60
C LEU A 74 3.81 5.14 -7.25
N LYS A 75 3.66 5.49 -8.52
CA LYS A 75 4.56 6.43 -9.22
C LYS A 75 4.56 7.84 -8.62
N ASN A 76 3.47 8.22 -7.95
CA ASN A 76 3.33 9.52 -7.31
C ASN A 76 3.87 9.54 -5.87
N LEU A 77 4.41 8.44 -5.35
CA LEU A 77 5.04 8.41 -4.03
C LEU A 77 6.40 9.12 -4.08
N SER A 78 6.56 10.10 -3.19
CA SER A 78 7.79 10.88 -3.03
C SER A 78 8.20 10.90 -1.55
N GLY A 79 9.41 11.34 -1.23
CA GLY A 79 9.92 11.42 0.15
C GLY A 79 9.05 12.28 1.09
N ARG A 80 8.26 13.21 0.54
CA ARG A 80 7.32 14.05 1.30
C ARG A 80 6.00 13.33 1.68
N THR A 81 5.77 12.12 1.18
CA THR A 81 4.53 11.37 1.40
C THR A 81 4.70 10.42 2.59
N HIS A 82 4.32 10.86 3.79
CA HIS A 82 4.44 10.05 5.01
C HIS A 82 3.34 9.01 5.19
N ALA A 83 2.15 9.25 4.62
CA ALA A 83 1.01 8.34 4.75
C ALA A 83 0.13 8.38 3.49
N VAL A 84 -0.44 7.23 3.15
CA VAL A 84 -1.36 7.07 2.02
C VAL A 84 -2.62 6.38 2.52
N LYS A 85 -3.78 6.97 2.22
CA LYS A 85 -5.07 6.39 2.53
C LYS A 85 -5.67 5.77 1.26
N LEU A 86 -5.72 4.45 1.21
CA LEU A 86 -6.32 3.69 0.12
C LEU A 86 -7.70 3.20 0.57
N LYS A 87 -8.75 3.91 0.15
CA LYS A 87 -10.14 3.47 0.41
C LYS A 87 -10.53 2.45 -0.65
N ASN A 88 -11.32 1.44 -0.25
CA ASN A 88 -11.92 0.43 -1.14
C ASN A 88 -10.92 -0.40 -1.95
N ILE A 89 -9.63 -0.45 -1.58
CA ILE A 89 -8.66 -1.36 -2.21
C ILE A 89 -8.94 -2.81 -1.80
N SER A 90 -8.77 -3.76 -2.72
CA SER A 90 -9.00 -5.18 -2.42
C SER A 90 -7.77 -5.84 -1.77
N ALA A 91 -8.00 -6.96 -1.07
CA ALA A 91 -6.92 -7.75 -0.49
C ALA A 91 -5.94 -8.25 -1.55
N MET A 92 -6.45 -8.66 -2.72
CA MET A 92 -5.65 -9.14 -3.83
C MET A 92 -4.71 -8.05 -4.38
N GLU A 93 -5.22 -6.83 -4.55
CA GLU A 93 -4.42 -5.68 -4.97
C GLU A 93 -3.29 -5.38 -3.97
N VAL A 94 -3.62 -5.34 -2.68
CA VAL A 94 -2.64 -5.12 -1.60
C VAL A 94 -1.59 -6.23 -1.59
N ASN A 95 -2.00 -7.49 -1.71
CA ASN A 95 -1.09 -8.63 -1.70
C ASN A 95 -0.12 -8.58 -2.89
N ARG A 96 -0.58 -8.16 -4.07
CA ARG A 96 0.23 -8.07 -5.28
C ARG A 96 1.34 -7.00 -5.16
N MET A 97 1.04 -5.84 -4.59
CA MET A 97 2.04 -4.76 -4.41
C MET A 97 2.95 -4.97 -3.19
N ARG A 98 2.47 -5.65 -2.14
CA ARG A 98 3.17 -5.79 -0.84
C ARG A 98 4.61 -6.29 -0.99
N THR A 99 4.83 -7.29 -1.84
CA THR A 99 6.12 -8.01 -1.98
C THR A 99 7.28 -7.07 -2.29
N PHE A 100 7.01 -5.99 -3.02
CA PHE A 100 7.99 -5.00 -3.44
C PHE A 100 7.88 -3.69 -2.65
N THR A 101 6.68 -3.10 -2.57
CA THR A 101 6.49 -1.73 -2.09
C THR A 101 6.97 -1.52 -0.65
N VAL A 102 6.80 -2.51 0.22
CA VAL A 102 7.22 -2.40 1.62
C VAL A 102 8.74 -2.22 1.73
N ARG A 103 9.52 -3.03 1.00
CA ARG A 103 10.98 -2.95 1.03
C ARG A 103 11.50 -1.67 0.38
N ALA A 104 10.89 -1.25 -0.72
CA ALA A 104 11.25 0.00 -1.39
C ALA A 104 11.05 1.21 -0.48
N LEU A 105 9.89 1.32 0.18
CA LEU A 105 9.60 2.42 1.10
C LEU A 105 10.51 2.41 2.34
N GLN A 106 10.84 1.24 2.88
CA GLN A 106 11.82 1.12 3.97
C GLN A 106 13.20 1.62 3.55
N SER A 107 13.62 1.34 2.30
CA SER A 107 14.88 1.83 1.76
C SER A 107 14.88 3.35 1.61
N PHE A 108 13.81 3.92 1.04
CA PHE A 108 13.67 5.37 0.93
C PHE A 108 13.69 6.07 2.28
N PHE A 109 12.99 5.52 3.27
CA PHE A 109 12.97 6.06 4.62
C PHE A 109 14.36 6.07 5.25
N LYS A 110 15.15 4.99 5.08
CA LYS A 110 16.52 4.95 5.62
C LYS A 110 17.41 6.05 5.03
N HIS A 111 17.40 6.20 3.70
CA HIS A 111 18.26 7.18 3.04
C HIS A 111 17.85 8.64 3.31
N ASP A 112 16.54 8.92 3.39
CA ASP A 112 16.03 10.26 3.72
C ASP A 112 16.48 10.71 5.13
N ASN A 113 16.50 9.77 6.10
CA ASN A 113 17.02 10.06 7.44
C ASN A 113 18.55 10.18 7.49
N ASP A 114 19.28 9.37 6.72
CA ASP A 114 20.75 9.42 6.65
C ASP A 114 21.26 10.76 6.08
N ASP A 115 20.57 11.31 5.07
CA ASP A 115 20.89 12.63 4.52
C ASP A 115 20.63 13.76 5.54
N MET A 116 19.61 13.62 6.37
CA MET A 116 19.28 14.58 7.44
C MET A 116 20.30 14.54 8.59
N MET A 117 20.88 13.38 8.92
CA MET A 117 21.96 13.26 9.91
C MET A 117 23.31 13.79 9.42
N LYS A 118 23.58 13.79 8.11
CA LYS A 118 24.84 14.33 7.55
C LYS A 118 24.88 15.85 7.45
N GLN A 119 23.72 16.53 7.55
CA GLN A 119 23.61 17.99 7.45
C GLN A 119 23.68 18.71 8.81
N THR A 120 23.85 18.02 9.94
CA THR A 120 24.17 18.70 11.20
C THR A 120 25.54 19.38 11.05
N PRO A 121 25.65 20.71 11.16
CA PRO A 121 26.94 21.36 11.12
C PRO A 121 27.70 20.95 12.38
N THR A 122 28.83 20.28 12.17
CA THR A 122 29.91 20.17 13.16
C THR A 122 30.53 21.56 13.34
N ASP A 123 29.81 22.48 13.96
CA ASP A 123 30.40 23.68 14.55
C ASP A 123 30.86 23.32 15.96
N SER A 124 32.10 22.83 16.05
CA SER A 124 32.90 22.84 17.28
C SER A 124 34.36 22.71 16.88
N ASP A 125 34.86 23.76 16.23
CA ASP A 125 36.30 23.97 16.11
C ASP A 125 36.89 24.27 17.50
N SER A 126 38.07 23.73 17.71
CA SER A 126 38.66 23.44 19.01
C SER A 126 39.51 24.58 19.52
N GLN A 127 39.26 25.10 20.72
CA GLN A 127 40.36 25.59 21.57
C GLN A 127 40.01 25.62 23.06
N SER A 128 40.51 24.66 23.81
CA SER A 128 40.86 24.83 25.23
C SER A 128 41.91 23.78 25.63
N THR A 129 42.96 24.29 26.27
CA THR A 129 44.30 23.77 26.60
C THR A 129 44.40 22.42 27.33
N PRO A 130 45.57 21.74 27.28
CA PRO A 130 45.81 20.52 28.05
C PRO A 130 46.19 20.88 29.49
N SER A 131 45.58 20.24 30.49
CA SER A 131 46.21 20.10 31.80
C SER A 131 45.76 18.81 32.49
N SER A 132 46.72 18.27 33.21
CA SER A 132 46.90 16.92 33.68
C SER A 132 46.02 16.48 34.85
N SER A 133 45.95 15.14 34.95
CA SER A 133 45.95 14.32 36.17
C SER A 133 44.63 13.79 36.72
N ASP A 134 44.62 12.45 36.77
CA ASP A 134 44.24 11.61 37.91
C ASP A 134 42.87 10.90 37.89
N ARG A 135 43.00 9.56 37.77
CA ARG A 135 42.21 8.49 38.41
C ARG A 135 40.77 8.23 37.96
N LEU A 136 40.63 7.12 37.22
CA LEU A 136 39.46 6.22 37.29
C LEU A 136 39.26 5.72 38.74
N PRO A 137 38.02 5.40 39.17
CA PRO A 137 37.53 4.05 38.91
C PRO A 137 36.07 3.97 38.44
N ARG A 138 35.90 3.11 37.43
CA ARG A 138 34.68 2.48 36.93
C ARG A 138 33.75 2.04 38.08
N ARG A 139 32.48 2.50 38.07
CA ARG A 139 31.40 1.88 38.85
C ARG A 139 30.15 1.66 37.99
N THR A 140 29.61 0.47 38.16
CA THR A 140 28.70 -0.30 37.31
C THR A 140 27.24 0.09 37.46
N LEU A 141 26.46 -0.04 36.38
CA LEU A 141 24.99 0.03 36.37
C LEU A 141 24.38 -1.01 37.33
N ARG A 142 23.38 -0.63 38.12
CA ARG A 142 22.54 -1.56 38.89
C ARG A 142 21.26 -1.89 38.09
N PRO A 143 20.89 -3.17 37.94
CA PRO A 143 19.59 -3.55 37.40
C PRO A 143 18.58 -3.92 38.49
N ARG A 144 17.31 -3.82 38.07
CA ARG A 144 16.01 -4.12 38.70
C ARG A 144 15.42 -3.05 39.61
#